data_AF-A0AA91KP54-F1
#
_entry.id   AF-A0AA91KP54-F1
#
_cell.length_a   1.000
_cell.length_b   1.000
_cell.length_c   1.000
_cell.angle_alpha   90.00
_cell.angle_beta   90.00
_cell.angle_gamma   90.00
#
_symmetry.space_group_name_H-M   'P 1'
#
loop_
_entity.id
_entity.type
_entity.pdbx_description
1 polymer ?
#
loop_
_entity_poly.entity_id
_entity_poly.type
_entity_poly.pdbx_seq_one_letter_code
_entity_poly.pdbx_strand_id
1 'polypeptide(L)'
;MRKTQIVRCLVVEISEGGATVRIGKSLIPDHAYLVFGKFDVVVGSIVVQRDPGHLHLCFVKQLRPDFVNRLAHMSSPFSTLESLNARTI
;
A
#
# COMPACT_ATOMS: atom_id res chain seq x y z
N MET A 1 -17.62 -19.68 -2.08
CA MET A 1 -16.63 -18.79 -1.44
C MET A 1 -15.87 -18.05 -2.53
N ARG A 2 -15.85 -16.70 -2.54
CA ARG A 2 -15.00 -15.96 -3.49
C ARG A 2 -13.53 -16.25 -3.13
N LYS A 3 -12.73 -16.73 -4.09
CA LYS A 3 -11.28 -16.88 -3.88
C LYS A 3 -10.68 -15.49 -3.69
N THR A 4 -9.97 -15.27 -2.59
CA THR A 4 -9.18 -14.05 -2.38
C THR A 4 -8.14 -13.96 -3.49
N GLN A 5 -8.19 -12.87 -4.27
CA GLN A 5 -7.21 -12.60 -5.31
C GLN A 5 -6.10 -11.71 -4.74
N ILE A 6 -4.86 -12.18 -4.82
CA ILE A 6 -3.69 -11.40 -4.44
C ILE A 6 -3.08 -10.85 -5.73
N VAL A 7 -2.99 -9.52 -5.82
CA VAL A 7 -2.33 -8.83 -6.92
C VAL A 7 -1.17 -8.03 -6.35
N ARG A 8 0.01 -8.20 -6.94
CA ARG A 8 1.18 -7.38 -6.60
C ARG A 8 1.06 -6.04 -7.32
N CYS A 9 1.31 -4.96 -6.60
CA CYS A 9 1.38 -3.61 -7.13
C CYS A 9 2.66 -2.92 -6.66
N LEU A 10 3.02 -1.82 -7.32
CA LEU A 10 4.08 -0.93 -6.87
C LEU A 10 3.43 0.31 -6.26
N VAL A 11 3.73 0.62 -5.00
CA VAL A 11 3.35 1.91 -4.41
C VAL A 11 4.28 2.97 -4.99
N VAL A 12 3.70 4.01 -5.60
CA VAL A 12 4.43 5.12 -6.23
C VAL A 12 4.48 6.31 -5.28
N GLU A 13 3.37 6.58 -4.59
CA GLU A 13 3.23 7.64 -3.60
C GLU A 13 2.38 7.13 -2.44
N ILE A 14 2.64 7.62 -1.23
CA ILE A 14 1.89 7.27 -0.03
C ILE A 14 1.79 8.48 0.91
N SER A 15 0.63 8.62 1.53
CA SER A 15 0.35 9.55 2.62
C SER A 15 -0.35 8.82 3.77
N GLU A 16 -0.70 9.54 4.83
CA GLU A 16 -1.52 9.03 5.92
C GLU A 16 -2.92 8.64 5.45
N GLY A 17 -3.45 9.33 4.43
CA GLY A 17 -4.82 9.17 3.96
C GLY A 17 -4.98 8.31 2.71
N GLY A 18 -3.91 8.00 1.99
CA GLY A 18 -4.04 7.29 0.73
C GLY A 18 -2.72 6.89 0.09
N ALA A 19 -2.83 6.29 -1.09
CA ALA A 19 -1.68 5.92 -1.91
C ALA A 19 -2.02 5.91 -3.40
N THR A 20 -1.00 6.21 -4.20
CA THR A 20 -1.03 5.97 -5.65
C THR A 20 -0.27 4.66 -5.91
N VAL A 21 -0.94 3.68 -6.52
CA VAL A 21 -0.33 2.39 -6.83
C VAL A 21 -0.35 2.12 -8.32
N ARG A 22 0.75 1.61 -8.85
CA ARG A 22 0.84 1.09 -10.21
C ARG A 22 0.44 -0.38 -10.23
N ILE A 23 -0.52 -0.71 -11.07
CA ILE A 23 -1.03 -2.07 -11.24
C ILE A 23 -0.73 -2.60 -12.64
N GLY A 24 -0.62 -3.93 -12.77
CA GLY A 24 -0.60 -4.58 -14.08
C GLY A 24 -1.97 -4.58 -14.75
N LYS A 25 -2.21 -5.50 -15.68
CA LYS A 25 -3.51 -5.68 -16.38
C LYS A 25 -4.62 -6.26 -15.50
N SER A 26 -4.46 -6.25 -14.17
CA SER A 26 -5.41 -6.85 -13.24
C SER A 26 -6.58 -5.90 -13.00
N LEU A 27 -7.80 -6.45 -13.03
CA LEU A 27 -8.99 -5.72 -12.62
C LEU A 27 -9.07 -5.73 -11.08
N ILE A 28 -8.95 -4.55 -10.46
CA ILE A 28 -9.03 -4.40 -9.00
C ILE A 28 -10.42 -3.88 -8.61
N PRO A 29 -11.13 -4.55 -7.68
CA PRO A 29 -12.40 -4.07 -7.15
C PRO A 29 -12.30 -2.68 -6.51
N ASP A 30 -13.43 -1.99 -6.38
CA ASP A 30 -13.47 -0.66 -5.73
C ASP A 30 -13.03 -0.70 -4.26
N HIS A 31 -13.28 -1.81 -3.57
CA HIS A 31 -12.83 -2.03 -2.20
C HIS A 31 -11.75 -3.12 -2.18
N ALA A 32 -10.58 -2.78 -1.66
CA ALA A 32 -9.44 -3.68 -1.59
C ALA A 32 -8.64 -3.43 -0.31
N TYR A 33 -7.78 -4.38 0.05
CA TYR A 33 -6.78 -4.17 1.09
C TYR A 33 -5.42 -3.92 0.43
N LEU A 34 -4.77 -2.81 0.79
CA LEU A 34 -3.35 -2.62 0.51
C LEU A 34 -2.55 -3.33 1.60
N VAL A 35 -1.67 -4.25 1.19
CA VAL A 35 -0.90 -5.08 2.12
C VAL A 35 0.58 -4.80 1.93
N PHE A 36 1.28 -4.50 3.03
CA PHE A 36 2.73 -4.35 3.06
C PHE A 36 3.37 -5.60 3.70
N GLY A 37 4.50 -6.03 3.15
CA GLY A 37 5.20 -7.22 3.62
C GLY A 37 4.40 -8.52 3.43
N LYS A 38 4.57 -9.48 4.34
CA LYS A 38 3.87 -10.78 4.31
C LYS A 38 2.62 -10.72 5.19
N PHE A 39 1.74 -9.76 4.92
CA PHE A 39 0.56 -9.42 5.74
C PHE A 39 0.88 -8.78 7.09
N ASP A 40 2.07 -8.19 7.23
CA ASP A 40 2.48 -7.50 8.45
C ASP A 40 1.65 -6.24 8.69
N VAL A 41 1.25 -5.56 7.62
CA VAL A 41 0.32 -4.42 7.67
C VAL A 41 -0.75 -4.58 6.59
N VAL A 42 -2.01 -4.46 7.01
CA VAL A 42 -3.19 -4.56 6.16
C VAL A 42 -4.01 -3.28 6.30
N VAL A 43 -4.14 -2.53 5.20
CA VAL A 43 -4.83 -1.24 5.16
C VAL A 43 -6.09 -1.38 4.31
N GLY A 44 -7.26 -1.13 4.89
CA GLY A 44 -8.50 -1.06 4.14
C GLY A 44 -8.49 0.15 3.21
N SER A 45 -8.82 -0.03 1.94
CA SER A 45 -8.72 1.01 0.91
C SER A 45 -9.90 1.00 -0.05
N ILE A 46 -10.19 2.18 -0.59
CA ILE A 46 -11.20 2.41 -1.61
C ILE A 46 -10.53 3.04 -2.82
N VAL A 47 -10.77 2.51 -4.01
CA VAL A 47 -10.33 3.11 -5.27
C VAL A 47 -11.19 4.34 -5.55
N VAL A 48 -10.57 5.52 -5.54
CA VAL A 48 -11.27 6.80 -5.78
C VAL A 48 -11.06 7.34 -7.19
N GLN A 49 -9.97 6.95 -7.84
CA GLN A 49 -9.69 7.30 -9.24
C GLN A 49 -8.87 6.19 -9.91
N ARG A 50 -9.11 6.01 -11.21
CA ARG A 50 -8.42 5.04 -12.06
C ARG A 50 -7.84 5.75 -13.28
N ASP A 51 -6.53 5.76 -13.36
CA ASP A 51 -5.80 6.26 -14.53
C ASP A 51 -5.16 5.06 -15.26
N PRO A 52 -4.74 5.21 -16.52
CA PRO A 52 -4.05 4.14 -17.24
C PRO A 52 -2.85 3.60 -16.45
N GLY A 53 -2.96 2.36 -15.96
CA GLY A 53 -1.94 1.67 -15.17
C GLY A 53 -1.82 2.08 -13.70
N HIS A 54 -2.60 3.05 -13.22
CA HIS A 54 -2.53 3.56 -11.84
C HIS A 54 -3.89 3.55 -11.16
N LEU A 55 -3.89 3.29 -9.85
CA LEU A 55 -5.04 3.44 -8.98
C LEU A 55 -4.70 4.44 -7.88
N HIS A 56 -5.63 5.36 -7.65
CA HIS A 56 -5.61 6.24 -6.49
C HIS A 56 -6.49 5.62 -5.42
N LEU A 57 -5.90 5.39 -4.26
CA LEU A 57 -6.52 4.76 -3.12
C LEU A 57 -6.74 5.77 -2.01
N CYS A 58 -7.94 5.78 -1.44
CA CYS A 58 -8.24 6.42 -0.16
C CYS A 58 -8.30 5.35 0.94
N PHE A 59 -7.61 5.58 2.05
CA PHE A 59 -7.62 4.66 3.18
C PHE A 59 -8.85 4.85 4.04
N VAL A 60 -9.48 3.74 4.43
CA VAL A 60 -10.66 3.74 5.31
C VAL A 60 -10.32 4.34 6.68
N LYS A 61 -9.08 4.17 7.13
CA LYS A 61 -8.54 4.77 8.33
C LYS A 61 -7.16 5.35 8.04
N GLN A 62 -6.89 6.55 8.53
CA GLN A 62 -5.58 7.17 8.39
C GLN A 62 -4.49 6.31 9.05
N LEU A 63 -3.36 6.21 8.38
CA LEU A 63 -2.13 5.65 8.92
C LEU A 63 -1.46 6.65 9.86
N ARG A 64 -0.62 6.14 10.75
CA ARG A 64 0.15 7.02 11.63
C ARG A 64 1.24 7.74 10.83
N PRO A 65 1.47 9.06 11.03
CA PRO A 65 2.48 9.81 10.29
C PRO A 65 3.88 9.21 10.40
N ASP A 66 4.26 8.71 11.58
CA ASP A 66 5.55 8.08 11.82
C ASP A 66 5.75 6.79 11.01
N PHE A 67 4.68 6.05 10.72
CA PHE A 67 4.73 4.87 9.87
C PHE A 67 4.90 5.25 8.39
N VAL A 68 4.14 6.24 7.92
CA VAL A 68 4.22 6.74 6.53
C VAL A 68 5.60 7.31 6.25
N ASN A 69 6.12 8.15 7.15
CA ASN A 69 7.46 8.70 7.03
C ASN A 69 8.50 7.59 6.88
N ARG A 70 8.41 6.54 7.68
CA ARG A 70 9.35 5.40 7.57
C ARG A 70 9.23 4.65 6.26
N LEU A 71 8.01 4.39 5.78
CA LEU A 71 7.82 3.77 4.46
C LEU A 71 8.42 4.62 3.33
N ALA A 72 8.26 5.95 3.40
CA ALA A 72 8.80 6.87 2.39
C ALA A 72 10.34 6.87 2.33
N HIS A 73 11.02 6.50 3.43
CA HIS A 73 12.48 6.39 3.47
C HIS A 73 13.01 4.99 3.06
N MET A 74 12.13 4.07 2.65
CA MET A 74 12.57 2.78 2.10
C MET A 74 13.28 2.97 0.75
N SER A 75 14.60 2.93 0.78
CA SER A 75 15.44 3.04 -0.43
C SER A 75 15.74 1.70 -1.10
N SER A 76 15.68 0.60 -0.34
CA SER A 76 15.97 -0.75 -0.86
C SER A 76 14.69 -1.53 -1.10
N PRO A 77 14.57 -2.22 -2.25
CA PRO A 77 13.47 -3.15 -2.52
C PRO A 77 13.51 -4.40 -1.62
N PHE A 78 14.61 -4.60 -0.88
CA PHE A 78 14.78 -5.69 0.10
C PHE A 78 14.58 -5.24 1.54
N SER A 79 14.31 -3.96 1.80
CA SER A 79 14.01 -3.48 3.15
C SER A 79 12.77 -4.19 3.70
N THR A 80 12.88 -4.75 4.90
CA THR A 80 11.74 -5.33 5.61
C THR A 80 11.05 -4.25 6.45
N LEU A 81 9.80 -4.48 6.82
CA LEU A 81 9.11 -3.59 7.76
C LEU A 81 9.76 -3.61 9.16
N GLU A 82 10.44 -4.69 9.53
CA GLU A 82 11.23 -4.76 10.77
C GLU A 82 12.42 -3.79 10.75
N SER A 83 13.08 -3.63 9.60
CA SER A 83 14.13 -2.61 9.41
C SER A 83 13.63 -1.18 9.63
N LEU A 84 12.32 -0.95 9.55
CA LEU A 84 11.69 0.34 9.82
C LEU A 84 11.35 0.56 11.30
N ASN A 85 11.74 -0.33 12.21
CA ASN A 85 11.52 -0.07 13.62
C ASN A 85 12.39 1.13 14.09
N ALA A 86 11.87 1.93 15.01
CA ALA A 86 12.55 3.15 15.49
C ALA A 86 13.88 2.87 16.23
N ARG A 87 14.19 1.60 16.47
CA ARG A 87 15.45 1.13 17.09
C ARG A 87 16.50 0.69 16.06
N THR A 88 16.16 0.62 14.78
CA THR A 88 16.98 0.03 13.70
C THR A 88 17.38 1.03 12.61
N ILE A 89 16.92 2.28 12.69
CA ILE A 89 17.35 3.40 11.84
C ILE A 89 18.19 4.36 12.68
#